data_AF-A0A7X9I758-F1
#
_entry.id   AF-A0A7X9I758-F1
#
_cell.length_a   1.000
_cell.length_b   1.000
_cell.length_c   1.000
_cell.angle_alpha   90.00
_cell.angle_beta   90.00
_cell.angle_gamma   90.00
#
_symmetry.space_group_name_H-M   'P 1'
#
loop_
_entity.id
_entity.type
_entity.pdbx_description
1 polymer ?
#
loop_
_entity_poly.entity_id
_entity_poly.type
_entity_poly.pdbx_seq_one_letter_code
_entity_poly.pdbx_strand_id
1 'polypeptide(L)'
;MHRKIIPVQTALLVLFSLSLITGCSRNFNSIPVTGAFPDATPANIRSDFEALGFSFAESAEYEDYTLISAVSPDGMASLQIVGGENETQAVRVLIYLSVEATSEYANQQYLYFDQLFTSVFGDTWPAAEEWLITATTSISERNNTSLMGGASVTTPRPTDAGELPVSLYVRMDKDGKGFIMGLVVGDWLDDIGYNPAKNVWEP
;
A
#
# COMPACT_ATOMS: atom_id res chain seq x y z
N MET A 1 52.92 49.68 4.93
CA MET A 1 52.03 50.69 5.54
C MET A 1 50.89 50.99 4.57
N HIS A 2 49.65 51.01 5.09
CA HIS A 2 48.46 51.80 4.70
C HIS A 2 48.27 52.23 3.21
N ARG A 3 47.07 52.20 2.58
CA ARG A 3 45.68 52.08 3.02
C ARG A 3 44.79 51.90 1.77
N LYS A 4 43.62 51.29 1.99
CA LYS A 4 42.47 51.10 1.09
C LYS A 4 41.94 52.39 0.44
N ILE A 5 41.35 52.30 -0.77
CA ILE A 5 40.04 52.88 -1.11
C ILE A 5 39.31 51.96 -2.11
N ILE A 6 38.11 51.50 -1.72
CA ILE A 6 37.04 50.95 -2.56
C ILE A 6 36.13 52.14 -2.91
N PRO A 7 35.63 52.28 -4.16
CA PRO A 7 34.20 52.03 -4.42
C PRO A 7 33.97 51.52 -5.86
N VAL A 8 32.82 51.06 -6.37
CA VAL A 8 31.48 50.69 -5.93
C VAL A 8 30.83 50.15 -7.21
N GLN A 9 30.14 49.02 -7.10
CA GLN A 9 28.96 48.61 -7.87
C GLN A 9 28.95 48.79 -9.40
N THR A 10 28.91 47.68 -10.13
CA THR A 10 27.73 47.40 -10.97
C THR A 10 27.53 45.90 -11.09
N ALA A 11 26.34 45.47 -10.64
CA ALA A 11 25.88 44.10 -10.64
C ALA A 11 25.70 43.58 -12.08
N LEU A 12 26.06 42.33 -12.31
CA LEU A 12 25.36 41.52 -13.29
C LEU A 12 25.23 40.09 -12.74
N LEU A 13 23.96 39.74 -12.49
CA LEU A 13 23.48 38.42 -12.13
C LEU A 13 24.05 37.35 -13.07
N VAL A 14 24.71 36.34 -12.49
CA VAL A 14 24.63 34.98 -13.01
C VAL A 14 23.95 34.18 -11.92
N LEU A 15 22.63 34.04 -12.05
CA LEU A 15 21.81 33.07 -11.34
C LEU A 15 22.36 31.68 -11.65
N PHE A 16 23.28 31.20 -10.81
CA PHE A 16 23.61 29.80 -10.75
C PHE A 16 22.52 29.11 -9.93
N SER A 17 21.38 28.91 -10.60
CA SER A 17 20.39 27.91 -10.26
C SER A 17 21.02 26.53 -10.44
N LEU A 18 21.81 26.08 -9.47
CA LEU A 18 21.86 24.68 -9.08
C LEU A 18 20.82 24.56 -7.96
N SER A 19 19.57 24.26 -8.30
CA SER A 19 19.14 22.86 -8.34
C SER A 19 19.49 22.18 -7.03
N LEU A 20 18.94 22.71 -5.93
CA LEU A 20 18.46 21.86 -4.86
C LEU A 20 17.58 20.80 -5.52
N ILE A 21 18.19 19.65 -5.77
CA ILE A 21 17.47 18.39 -5.80
C ILE A 21 17.00 18.21 -4.36
N THR A 22 15.96 18.96 -3.97
CA THR A 22 14.99 18.44 -3.03
C THR A 22 14.39 17.24 -3.74
N GLY A 23 15.08 16.11 -3.65
CA GLY A 23 14.38 14.85 -3.61
C GLY A 23 13.40 15.04 -2.47
N CYS A 24 12.13 15.19 -2.80
CA CYS A 24 11.10 14.93 -1.82
C CYS A 24 11.24 13.44 -1.51
N SER A 25 12.14 13.08 -0.58
CA SER A 25 12.04 11.78 0.06
C SER A 25 10.70 11.83 0.75
N ARG A 26 9.73 11.12 0.18
CA ARG A 26 8.51 10.79 0.92
C ARG A 26 8.98 9.84 2.01
N ASN A 27 9.46 10.41 3.11
CA ASN A 27 9.75 9.63 4.31
C ASN A 27 8.44 8.97 4.70
N PHE A 28 8.45 7.64 4.86
CA PHE A 28 7.42 6.97 5.65
C PHE A 28 7.50 7.61 7.03
N ASN A 29 6.55 8.50 7.35
CA ASN A 29 6.48 9.17 8.65
C ASN A 29 5.87 8.24 9.71
N SER A 30 5.56 6.99 9.35
CA SER A 30 5.03 5.96 10.22
C SER A 30 6.13 5.08 10.80
N ILE A 31 5.84 4.54 11.97
CA ILE A 31 6.56 3.40 12.55
C ILE A 31 6.53 2.23 11.54
N PRO A 32 7.65 1.54 11.26
CA PRO A 32 7.63 0.34 10.43
C PRO A 32 6.67 -0.71 11.00
N VAL A 33 6.01 -1.50 10.16
CA VAL A 33 5.14 -2.59 10.60
C VAL A 33 5.88 -3.53 11.57
N THR A 34 7.12 -3.90 11.25
CA THR A 34 7.98 -4.72 12.13
C THR A 34 8.40 -4.02 13.43
N GLY A 35 8.30 -2.69 13.50
CA GLY A 35 8.51 -1.94 14.73
C GLY A 35 7.40 -2.19 15.77
N ALA A 36 6.16 -2.25 15.32
CA ALA A 36 5.00 -2.54 16.18
C ALA A 36 4.70 -4.05 16.30
N PHE A 37 4.97 -4.81 15.23
CA PHE A 37 4.71 -6.25 15.13
C PHE A 37 5.98 -6.97 14.62
N PRO A 38 6.92 -7.32 15.50
CA PRO A 38 8.24 -7.85 15.11
C PRO A 38 8.20 -9.12 14.26
N ASP A 39 7.17 -9.94 14.41
CA ASP A 39 7.01 -11.18 13.65
C ASP A 39 6.49 -10.93 12.22
N ALA A 40 6.01 -9.74 11.90
CA ALA A 40 5.49 -9.36 10.57
C ALA A 40 6.63 -9.06 9.56
N THR A 41 7.64 -9.93 9.50
CA THR A 41 8.76 -9.82 8.57
C THR A 41 8.32 -10.19 7.14
N PRO A 42 9.04 -9.73 6.10
CA PRO A 42 8.70 -10.10 4.73
C PRO A 42 8.76 -11.61 4.50
N ALA A 43 9.68 -12.33 5.16
CA ALA A 43 9.80 -13.78 5.07
C ALA A 43 8.56 -14.51 5.63
N ASN A 44 8.04 -14.08 6.78
CA ASN A 44 6.87 -14.69 7.39
C ASN A 44 5.61 -14.42 6.57
N ILE A 45 5.38 -13.15 6.18
CA ILE A 45 4.24 -12.77 5.33
C ILE A 45 4.30 -13.53 3.99
N ARG A 46 5.49 -13.66 3.39
CA ARG A 46 5.68 -14.44 2.18
C ARG A 46 5.30 -15.91 2.37
N SER A 47 5.81 -16.55 3.41
CA SER A 47 5.52 -17.96 3.71
C SER A 47 4.02 -18.23 3.82
N ASP A 48 3.29 -17.33 4.47
CA ASP A 48 1.85 -17.44 4.65
C ASP A 48 1.08 -17.34 3.32
N PHE A 49 1.47 -16.42 2.43
CA PHE A 49 0.82 -16.27 1.12
C PHE A 49 1.26 -17.31 0.10
N GLU A 50 2.48 -17.85 0.20
CA GLU A 50 2.91 -19.02 -0.58
C GLU A 50 2.04 -20.24 -0.24
N ALA A 51 1.62 -20.41 1.02
CA ALA A 51 0.69 -21.46 1.42
C ALA A 51 -0.71 -21.32 0.78
N LEU A 52 -1.11 -20.11 0.40
CA LEU A 52 -2.32 -19.83 -0.38
C LEU A 52 -2.10 -19.91 -1.91
N GLY A 53 -0.90 -20.27 -2.35
CA GLY A 53 -0.56 -20.45 -3.76
C GLY A 53 -0.19 -19.16 -4.51
N PHE A 54 0.12 -18.07 -3.80
CA PHE A 54 0.59 -16.85 -4.46
C PHE A 54 1.94 -17.09 -5.14
N SER A 55 2.07 -16.54 -6.35
CA SER A 55 3.31 -16.56 -7.12
C SER A 55 4.05 -15.23 -6.95
N PHE A 56 5.24 -15.29 -6.36
CA PHE A 56 6.08 -14.11 -6.11
C PHE A 56 6.90 -13.75 -7.34
N ALA A 57 6.88 -12.47 -7.70
CA ALA A 57 7.73 -11.90 -8.73
C ALA A 57 9.13 -11.59 -8.18
N GLU A 58 10.08 -11.33 -9.08
CA GLU A 58 11.38 -10.77 -8.67
C GLU A 58 11.17 -9.43 -7.97
N SER A 59 11.92 -9.23 -6.89
CA SER A 59 11.88 -7.99 -6.10
C SER A 59 12.30 -6.80 -6.95
N ALA A 60 11.51 -5.73 -6.91
CA ALA A 60 11.82 -4.48 -7.58
C ALA A 60 12.35 -3.45 -6.56
N GLU A 61 13.20 -2.54 -7.04
CA GLU A 61 13.51 -1.33 -6.28
C GLU A 61 12.26 -0.43 -6.26
N TYR A 62 11.91 0.06 -5.08
CA TYR A 62 10.78 0.97 -4.86
C TYR A 62 11.22 2.05 -3.88
N GLU A 63 11.55 3.22 -4.43
CA GLU A 63 12.27 4.27 -3.72
C GLU A 63 13.55 3.69 -3.06
N ASP A 64 13.82 4.01 -1.81
CA ASP A 64 14.97 3.49 -1.06
C ASP A 64 14.74 2.06 -0.47
N TYR A 65 13.65 1.39 -0.85
CA TYR A 65 13.24 0.08 -0.33
C TYR A 65 13.10 -0.98 -1.41
N THR A 66 12.92 -2.22 -0.97
CA THR A 66 12.55 -3.34 -1.85
C THR A 66 11.03 -3.49 -1.86
N LEU A 67 10.44 -3.57 -3.05
CA LEU A 67 9.07 -3.99 -3.27
C LEU A 67 9.04 -5.48 -3.65
N ILE A 68 8.45 -6.28 -2.78
CA ILE A 68 8.14 -7.67 -3.04
C ILE A 68 6.68 -7.73 -3.47
N SER A 69 6.42 -8.25 -4.66
CA SER A 69 5.07 -8.42 -5.19
C SER A 69 4.76 -9.89 -5.41
N ALA A 70 3.52 -10.29 -5.15
CA ALA A 70 3.00 -11.60 -5.51
C ALA A 70 1.58 -11.49 -6.03
N VAL A 71 1.16 -12.50 -6.79
CA VAL A 71 -0.17 -12.57 -7.42
C VAL A 71 -0.84 -13.89 -7.06
N SER A 72 -2.15 -13.85 -6.78
CA SER A 72 -2.96 -15.04 -6.50
C SER A 72 -3.04 -16.00 -7.70
N PRO A 73 -3.43 -17.28 -7.49
CA PRO A 73 -3.55 -18.26 -8.57
C PRO A 73 -4.47 -17.84 -9.74
N ASP A 74 -5.49 -17.03 -9.46
CA ASP A 74 -6.44 -16.51 -10.47
C ASP A 74 -5.99 -15.20 -11.13
N GLY A 75 -4.91 -14.57 -10.64
CA GLY A 75 -4.41 -13.28 -11.12
C GLY A 75 -5.08 -12.06 -10.48
N MET A 76 -6.13 -12.27 -9.70
CA MET A 76 -7.09 -11.22 -9.34
C MET A 76 -6.79 -10.54 -8.02
N ALA A 77 -5.82 -11.04 -7.25
CA ALA A 77 -5.30 -10.38 -6.06
C ALA A 77 -3.78 -10.23 -6.15
N SER A 78 -3.26 -9.16 -5.54
CA SER A 78 -1.83 -8.91 -5.41
C SER A 78 -1.46 -8.58 -3.98
N LEU A 79 -0.47 -9.31 -3.46
CA LEU A 79 0.23 -8.96 -2.22
C LEU A 79 1.41 -8.07 -2.59
N GLN A 80 1.60 -7.00 -1.82
CA GLN A 80 2.73 -6.10 -1.98
C GLN A 80 3.32 -5.76 -0.62
N ILE A 81 4.62 -5.98 -0.46
CA ILE A 81 5.39 -5.70 0.75
C ILE A 81 6.49 -4.71 0.38
N VAL A 82 6.53 -3.56 1.06
CA VAL A 82 7.64 -2.61 0.96
C VAL A 82 8.48 -2.74 2.21
N GLY A 83 9.79 -2.93 2.03
CA GLY A 83 10.71 -3.10 3.15
C GLY A 83 12.13 -3.51 2.77
N GLY A 84 12.88 -3.94 3.78
CA GLY A 84 14.21 -4.57 3.64
C GLY A 84 14.16 -6.06 4.00
N GLU A 85 15.31 -6.73 4.10
CA GLU A 85 15.38 -8.18 4.36
C GLU A 85 14.63 -8.62 5.64
N ASN A 86 14.69 -7.82 6.70
CA ASN A 86 14.11 -8.12 8.02
C ASN A 86 13.13 -7.05 8.52
N GLU A 87 12.78 -6.09 7.67
CA GLU A 87 11.96 -4.95 8.06
C GLU A 87 10.82 -4.80 7.06
N THR A 88 9.59 -4.73 7.57
CA THR A 88 8.42 -4.38 6.77
C THR A 88 8.04 -2.95 7.09
N GLN A 89 8.13 -2.06 6.10
CA GLN A 89 7.69 -0.68 6.24
C GLN A 89 6.19 -0.56 6.09
N ALA A 90 5.65 -1.20 5.06
CA ALA A 90 4.22 -1.29 4.81
C ALA A 90 3.90 -2.56 4.03
N VAL A 91 2.67 -3.03 4.17
CA VAL A 91 2.17 -4.19 3.44
C VAL A 91 0.72 -3.97 3.04
N ARG A 92 0.35 -4.45 1.84
CA ARG A 92 -1.03 -4.42 1.40
C ARG A 92 -1.41 -5.62 0.56
N VAL A 93 -2.70 -5.90 0.54
CA VAL A 93 -3.34 -6.78 -0.44
C VAL A 93 -4.31 -5.93 -1.26
N LEU A 94 -4.21 -6.07 -2.58
CA LEU A 94 -5.14 -5.51 -3.55
C LEU A 94 -5.96 -6.64 -4.16
N ILE A 95 -7.25 -6.43 -4.34
CA ILE A 95 -8.18 -7.39 -4.95
C ILE A 95 -8.94 -6.67 -6.05
N TYR A 96 -8.95 -7.26 -7.24
CA TYR A 96 -9.80 -6.84 -8.33
C TYR A 96 -11.12 -7.62 -8.32
N LEU A 97 -12.24 -6.89 -8.32
CA LEU A 97 -13.57 -7.45 -8.43
C LEU A 97 -14.23 -6.90 -9.70
N SER A 98 -14.56 -7.78 -10.63
CA SER A 98 -15.37 -7.41 -11.80
C SER A 98 -16.73 -6.86 -11.35
N VAL A 99 -17.30 -5.91 -12.11
CA VAL A 99 -18.70 -5.45 -11.89
C VAL A 99 -19.74 -6.57 -12.01
N GLU A 100 -19.36 -7.68 -12.63
CA GLU A 100 -20.20 -8.88 -12.79
C GLU A 100 -19.88 -9.98 -11.75
N ALA A 101 -18.96 -9.71 -10.82
CA ALA A 101 -18.57 -10.69 -9.80
C ALA A 101 -19.75 -11.09 -8.91
N THR A 102 -19.86 -12.38 -8.61
CA THR A 102 -20.85 -12.89 -7.66
C THR A 102 -20.42 -12.55 -6.23
N SER A 103 -21.37 -12.50 -5.30
CA SER A 103 -21.07 -12.37 -3.87
C SER A 103 -20.21 -13.52 -3.35
N GLU A 104 -20.40 -14.73 -3.87
CA GLU A 104 -19.58 -15.90 -3.52
C GLU A 104 -18.13 -15.74 -3.97
N TYR A 105 -17.90 -15.22 -5.18
CA TYR A 105 -16.55 -14.91 -5.64
C TYR A 105 -15.91 -13.81 -4.79
N ALA A 106 -16.63 -12.71 -4.53
CA ALA A 106 -16.14 -11.65 -3.67
C ALA A 106 -15.77 -12.17 -2.26
N ASN A 107 -16.59 -13.08 -1.73
CA ASN A 107 -16.35 -13.71 -0.43
C ASN A 107 -15.07 -14.57 -0.38
N GLN A 108 -14.75 -15.29 -1.46
CA GLN A 108 -13.52 -16.08 -1.53
C GLN A 108 -12.27 -15.19 -1.52
N GLN A 109 -12.35 -14.01 -2.12
CA GLN A 109 -11.23 -13.07 -2.15
C GLN A 109 -10.95 -12.46 -0.76
N TYR A 110 -11.92 -12.48 0.17
CA TYR A 110 -11.72 -12.02 1.55
C TYR A 110 -10.77 -12.87 2.38
N LEU A 111 -10.55 -14.12 1.98
CA LEU A 111 -9.53 -14.96 2.59
C LEU A 111 -8.16 -14.26 2.60
N TYR A 112 -7.85 -13.46 1.57
CA TYR A 112 -6.56 -12.79 1.47
C TYR A 112 -6.40 -11.62 2.44
N PHE A 113 -7.48 -10.94 2.80
CA PHE A 113 -7.44 -9.90 3.83
C PHE A 113 -7.31 -10.48 5.23
N ASP A 114 -8.05 -11.56 5.51
CA ASP A 114 -7.92 -12.29 6.77
C ASP A 114 -6.51 -12.87 6.94
N GLN A 115 -5.95 -13.42 5.85
CA GLN A 115 -4.57 -13.86 5.82
C GLN A 115 -3.60 -12.71 6.12
N LEU A 116 -3.78 -11.53 5.50
CA LEU A 116 -2.91 -10.39 5.79
C LEU A 116 -2.97 -9.98 7.27
N PHE A 117 -4.17 -9.90 7.84
CA PHE A 117 -4.32 -9.57 9.26
C PHE A 117 -3.67 -10.60 10.17
N THR A 118 -3.86 -11.88 9.87
CA THR A 118 -3.26 -12.97 10.63
C THR A 118 -1.73 -12.91 10.53
N SER A 119 -1.18 -12.68 9.33
CA SER A 119 0.26 -12.60 9.10
C SER A 119 0.92 -11.40 9.79
N VAL A 120 0.21 -10.28 9.97
CA VAL A 120 0.76 -9.08 10.62
C VAL A 120 0.48 -9.05 12.12
N PHE A 121 -0.74 -9.35 12.53
CA PHE A 121 -1.21 -9.17 13.91
C PHE A 121 -1.25 -10.49 14.70
N GLY A 122 -1.17 -11.63 14.04
CA GLY A 122 -1.33 -12.96 14.67
C GLY A 122 -2.77 -13.25 15.12
N ASP A 123 -3.75 -12.52 14.59
CA ASP A 123 -5.17 -12.66 14.92
C ASP A 123 -6.04 -12.24 13.73
N THR A 124 -7.31 -12.65 13.74
CA THR A 124 -8.31 -12.14 12.80
C THR A 124 -8.86 -10.82 13.32
N TRP A 125 -9.44 -10.00 12.44
CA TRP A 125 -10.02 -8.73 12.85
C TRP A 125 -11.54 -8.74 12.72
N PRO A 126 -12.30 -8.74 13.83
CA PRO A 126 -13.76 -8.74 13.79
C PRO A 126 -14.39 -7.57 13.02
N ALA A 127 -13.73 -6.40 12.97
CA ALA A 127 -14.21 -5.25 12.21
C ALA A 127 -14.04 -5.41 10.69
N ALA A 128 -13.19 -6.34 10.25
CA ALA A 128 -12.98 -6.61 8.83
C ALA A 128 -14.28 -7.07 8.17
N GLU A 129 -15.06 -7.93 8.81
CA GLU A 129 -16.31 -8.45 8.23
C GLU A 129 -17.31 -7.31 7.94
N GLU A 130 -17.50 -6.37 8.87
CA GLU A 130 -18.41 -5.23 8.69
C GLU A 130 -17.95 -4.28 7.57
N TRP A 131 -16.64 -4.03 7.50
CA TRP A 131 -16.05 -3.21 6.44
C TRP A 131 -16.18 -3.86 5.07
N LEU A 132 -16.04 -5.18 5.02
CA LEU A 132 -16.20 -5.99 3.82
C LEU A 132 -17.65 -6.06 3.37
N ILE A 133 -18.60 -6.18 4.31
CA ILE A 133 -20.04 -6.07 4.02
C ILE A 133 -20.37 -4.68 3.46
N THR A 134 -19.79 -3.63 4.03
CA THR A 134 -20.01 -2.26 3.54
C THR A 134 -19.42 -2.08 2.13
N ALA A 135 -18.22 -2.60 1.87
CA ALA A 135 -17.57 -2.58 0.57
C ALA A 135 -18.37 -3.36 -0.49
N THR A 136 -18.78 -4.59 -0.20
CA THR A 136 -19.61 -5.42 -1.10
C THR A 136 -20.97 -4.82 -1.39
N THR A 137 -21.64 -4.31 -0.36
CA THR A 137 -22.96 -3.69 -0.51
C THR A 137 -22.85 -2.46 -1.41
N SER A 138 -21.83 -1.62 -1.18
CA SER A 138 -21.55 -0.45 -2.02
C SER A 138 -21.28 -0.81 -3.49
N ILE A 139 -20.59 -1.94 -3.73
CA ILE A 139 -20.38 -2.51 -5.07
C ILE A 139 -21.71 -2.93 -5.70
N SER A 140 -22.55 -3.65 -4.94
CA SER A 140 -23.85 -4.17 -5.42
C SER A 140 -24.85 -3.05 -5.75
N GLU A 141 -24.81 -1.95 -5.01
CA GLU A 141 -25.69 -0.79 -5.19
C GLU A 141 -25.20 0.16 -6.28
N ARG A 142 -24.00 -0.07 -6.86
CA ARG A 142 -23.36 0.80 -7.87
C ARG A 142 -23.28 2.28 -7.44
N ASN A 143 -23.27 2.54 -6.13
CA ASN A 143 -23.27 3.89 -5.60
C ASN A 143 -21.83 4.40 -5.45
N ASN A 144 -21.36 5.18 -6.43
CA ASN A 144 -20.03 5.78 -6.46
C ASN A 144 -19.65 6.58 -5.19
N THR A 145 -20.63 7.04 -4.41
CA THR A 145 -20.41 7.89 -3.24
C THR A 145 -19.92 7.12 -2.01
N SER A 146 -20.35 5.86 -1.83
CA SER A 146 -19.91 5.01 -0.71
C SER A 146 -18.58 4.31 -1.02
N LEU A 147 -18.27 4.19 -2.31
CA LEU A 147 -17.07 3.54 -2.82
C LEU A 147 -15.81 4.38 -2.57
N MET A 148 -15.90 5.72 -2.66
CA MET A 148 -14.74 6.60 -2.48
C MET A 148 -14.68 7.16 -1.06
N GLY A 149 -13.79 6.62 -0.23
CA GLY A 149 -13.53 7.23 1.09
C GLY A 149 -12.62 6.41 1.98
N GLY A 150 -12.69 5.09 1.86
CA GLY A 150 -11.96 4.17 2.72
C GLY A 150 -12.37 4.28 4.20
N ALA A 151 -12.16 3.20 4.93
CA ALA A 151 -12.20 3.21 6.39
C ALA A 151 -10.76 3.14 6.87
N SER A 152 -10.36 4.06 7.74
CA SER A 152 -9.08 3.99 8.43
C SER A 152 -9.31 3.87 9.91
N VAL A 153 -8.70 2.86 10.52
CA VAL A 153 -8.63 2.72 11.97
C VAL A 153 -7.22 2.38 12.38
N THR A 154 -7.01 2.40 13.69
CA THR A 154 -5.74 2.03 14.28
C THR A 154 -5.71 0.54 14.59
N THR A 155 -4.51 0.01 14.81
CA THR A 155 -4.28 -1.41 15.08
C THR A 155 -5.17 -1.97 16.19
N PRO A 156 -5.59 -3.24 16.10
CA PRO A 156 -6.56 -3.83 17.02
C PRO A 156 -6.07 -3.91 18.48
N ARG A 157 -4.75 -3.79 18.71
CA ARG A 157 -4.14 -3.73 20.05
C ARG A 157 -3.04 -2.67 20.11
N PRO A 158 -2.83 -2.02 21.27
CA PRO A 158 -1.71 -1.11 21.47
C PRO A 158 -0.37 -1.86 21.41
N THR A 159 0.66 -1.20 20.88
CA THR A 159 2.05 -1.69 20.92
C THR A 159 2.96 -0.63 21.53
N ASP A 160 4.12 -1.05 22.05
CA ASP A 160 5.11 -0.13 22.62
C ASP A 160 5.70 0.84 21.58
N ALA A 161 5.61 0.50 20.29
CA ALA A 161 6.08 1.34 19.20
C ALA A 161 5.03 2.37 18.75
N GLY A 162 3.76 2.23 19.16
CA GLY A 162 2.65 3.10 18.78
C GLY A 162 1.54 2.35 18.02
N GLU A 163 0.59 3.11 17.50
CA GLU A 163 -0.49 2.60 16.65
C GLU A 163 -0.11 2.76 15.17
N LEU A 164 -0.39 1.74 14.36
CA LEU A 164 -0.24 1.83 12.90
C LEU A 164 -1.57 2.16 12.24
N PRO A 165 -1.58 2.94 11.15
CA PRO A 165 -2.75 3.09 10.34
C PRO A 165 -3.06 1.77 9.63
N VAL A 166 -4.33 1.39 9.66
CA VAL A 166 -4.88 0.33 8.82
C VAL A 166 -6.01 0.92 8.00
N SER A 167 -5.86 0.87 6.69
CA SER A 167 -6.79 1.47 5.74
C SER A 167 -7.36 0.41 4.83
N LEU A 168 -8.69 0.32 4.79
CA LEU A 168 -9.43 -0.37 3.74
C LEU A 168 -9.97 0.68 2.77
N TYR A 169 -9.82 0.48 1.47
CA TYR A 169 -10.50 1.31 0.48
C TYR A 169 -11.08 0.45 -0.65
N VAL A 170 -12.09 1.02 -1.31
CA VAL A 170 -12.61 0.53 -2.57
C VAL A 170 -12.48 1.67 -3.57
N ARG A 171 -12.26 1.37 -4.83
CA ARG A 171 -12.42 2.36 -5.89
C ARG A 171 -12.76 1.68 -7.19
N MET A 172 -13.46 2.39 -8.06
CA MET A 172 -13.66 1.93 -9.43
C MET A 172 -12.30 1.90 -10.15
N ASP A 173 -12.09 0.90 -11.00
CA ASP A 173 -10.93 0.89 -11.88
C ASP A 173 -11.03 2.03 -12.92
N LYS A 174 -9.90 2.33 -13.57
CA LYS A 174 -9.82 3.46 -14.51
C LYS A 174 -10.79 3.32 -15.70
N ASP A 175 -11.15 2.08 -16.06
CA ASP A 175 -11.98 1.76 -17.21
C ASP A 175 -13.48 1.57 -16.85
N GLY A 176 -13.85 1.65 -15.57
CA GLY A 176 -15.21 1.42 -15.10
C GLY A 176 -15.71 -0.03 -15.22
N LYS A 177 -14.80 -0.99 -15.36
CA LYS A 177 -15.09 -2.42 -15.59
C LYS A 177 -15.05 -3.25 -14.32
N GLY A 178 -14.50 -2.70 -13.25
CA GLY A 178 -14.42 -3.37 -11.97
C GLY A 178 -14.07 -2.42 -10.84
N PHE A 179 -13.83 -3.02 -9.69
CA PHE A 179 -13.44 -2.34 -8.47
C PHE A 179 -12.10 -2.89 -8.01
N ILE A 180 -11.25 -2.00 -7.51
CA ILE A 180 -10.05 -2.34 -6.76
C ILE A 180 -10.39 -2.14 -5.29
N MET A 181 -10.29 -3.21 -4.52
CA MET A 181 -10.37 -3.18 -3.06
C MET A 181 -8.96 -3.36 -2.51
N GLY A 182 -8.55 -2.49 -1.59
CA GLY A 182 -7.21 -2.54 -1.01
C GLY A 182 -7.28 -2.51 0.51
N LEU A 183 -6.55 -3.42 1.14
CA LEU A 183 -6.27 -3.40 2.57
C LEU A 183 -4.78 -3.09 2.77
N VAL A 184 -4.49 -2.03 3.51
CA VAL A 184 -3.14 -1.49 3.71
C VAL A 184 -2.84 -1.41 5.20
N VAL A 185 -1.68 -1.90 5.62
CA VAL A 185 -1.11 -1.71 6.95
C VAL A 185 0.18 -0.90 6.85
N GLY A 186 0.23 0.23 7.55
CA GLY A 186 1.29 1.24 7.42
C GLY A 186 0.97 2.31 6.38
N ASP A 187 1.85 3.29 6.24
CA ASP A 187 1.70 4.34 5.23
C ASP A 187 2.12 3.81 3.85
N TRP A 188 1.40 4.15 2.77
CA TRP A 188 1.76 3.76 1.40
C TRP A 188 1.77 4.98 0.47
N LEU A 189 2.74 5.05 -0.44
CA LEU A 189 3.06 6.29 -1.16
C LEU A 189 2.39 6.44 -2.54
N ASP A 190 2.23 5.35 -3.32
CA ASP A 190 1.63 5.41 -4.67
C ASP A 190 0.46 4.43 -4.91
N ASP A 191 -0.46 4.90 -5.77
CA ASP A 191 -1.67 4.19 -6.18
C ASP A 191 -1.39 3.27 -7.37
N ILE A 192 -1.71 1.99 -7.25
CA ILE A 192 -1.39 0.96 -8.25
C ILE A 192 -2.63 0.54 -9.04
N GLY A 193 -2.49 0.42 -10.36
CA GLY A 193 -3.56 0.04 -11.27
C GLY A 193 -3.68 -1.46 -11.48
N TYR A 194 -4.83 -1.89 -12.00
CA TYR A 194 -5.04 -3.24 -12.51
C TYR A 194 -5.50 -3.19 -13.96
N ASN A 195 -4.92 -4.04 -14.81
CA ASN A 195 -5.24 -4.14 -16.22
C ASN A 195 -6.08 -5.41 -16.50
N PRO A 196 -7.42 -5.31 -16.59
CA PRO A 196 -8.29 -6.47 -16.71
C PRO A 196 -8.14 -7.20 -18.05
N ALA A 197 -7.67 -6.52 -19.10
CA ALA A 197 -7.45 -7.14 -20.40
C ALA A 197 -6.24 -8.09 -20.41
N LYS A 198 -5.27 -7.84 -19.52
CA LYS A 198 -4.03 -8.63 -19.41
C LYS A 198 -3.98 -9.51 -18.17
N ASN A 199 -4.87 -9.30 -17.20
CA ASN A 199 -4.82 -9.93 -15.87
C ASN A 199 -3.49 -9.63 -15.15
N VAL A 200 -3.09 -8.36 -15.14
CA VAL A 200 -1.79 -7.91 -14.58
C VAL A 200 -1.99 -6.66 -13.73
N TRP A 201 -1.29 -6.60 -12.60
CA TRP A 201 -1.14 -5.43 -11.76
C TRP A 201 -0.01 -4.54 -12.29
N GLU A 202 -0.31 -3.27 -12.55
CA GLU A 202 0.63 -2.31 -13.12
C GLU A 202 0.80 -1.14 -12.14
N PRO A 203 2.01 -0.90 -11.59
CA PRO A 203 2.30 0.24 -10.73
C PRO A 203 1.93 1.58 -11.36
#